data_AF-C7EPD8-F1
#
_entry.id   AF-C7EPD8-F1
#
_cell.length_a   1.000
_cell.length_b   1.000
_cell.length_c   1.000
_cell.angle_alpha   90.00
_cell.angle_beta   90.00
_cell.angle_gamma   90.00
#
_symmetry.space_group_name_H-M   'P 1'
#
loop_
_entity.id
_entity.type
_entity.pdbx_description
1 polymer ?
#
loop_
_entity_poly.entity_id
_entity_poly.type
_entity_poly.pdbx_seq_one_letter_code
_entity_poly.pdbx_strand_id
1 'polypeptide(L)'
;SELSGDLERAMYHWVLDPVERQAVMVNTATKCIHEDYAVIVEIACTNSSSELLALLLALVSTYRYDGDEVNDALAKSEAKILHETVTNGDTDHGELIRIVGTRSRAQLNATFSWFRDERGTSITKALQHGADPTGYSHALRTALRCISDANKYFVKVLRNAMHKSGTNEDSLTRVIVLHAEKDLKGIKDAFQKRASVALEKAIGNDTSGDYKSFLMALLGSGI
;
A
#
# COMPACT_ATOMS: atom_id res chain seq x y z
N SER A 1 10.89 31.77 -9.80
CA SER A 1 9.77 31.11 -9.10
C SER A 1 10.35 30.36 -7.93
N GLU A 2 9.87 30.62 -6.72
CA GLU A 2 10.40 29.99 -5.50
C GLU A 2 9.75 28.62 -5.21
N LEU A 3 8.74 28.25 -5.99
CA LEU A 3 8.18 26.90 -6.05
C LEU A 3 8.53 26.32 -7.43
N SER A 4 9.19 25.16 -7.42
CA SER A 4 9.41 24.34 -8.62
C SER A 4 9.70 22.90 -8.25
N GLY A 5 9.36 21.95 -9.12
CA GLY A 5 9.67 20.53 -8.96
C GLY A 5 8.88 19.86 -7.82
N ASP A 6 9.53 18.99 -7.06
CA ASP A 6 8.87 18.14 -6.06
C ASP A 6 8.24 18.90 -4.90
N LEU A 7 8.84 20.03 -4.49
CA LEU A 7 8.26 20.90 -3.46
C LEU A 7 6.87 21.41 -3.88
N GLU A 8 6.75 21.91 -5.10
CA GLU A 8 5.50 22.49 -5.62
C GLU A 8 4.39 21.44 -5.64
N ARG A 9 4.69 20.22 -6.11
CA ARG A 9 3.75 19.09 -6.11
C ARG A 9 3.35 18.67 -4.69
N ALA A 10 4.32 18.57 -3.79
CA ALA A 10 4.08 18.16 -2.40
C ALA A 10 3.22 19.20 -1.64
N MET A 11 3.50 20.49 -1.84
CA MET A 11 2.71 21.60 -1.28
C MET A 11 1.30 21.66 -1.88
N TYR A 12 1.15 21.47 -3.20
CA TYR A 12 -0.17 21.44 -3.85
C TYR A 12 -1.08 20.35 -3.25
N HIS A 13 -0.55 19.14 -3.03
CA HIS A 13 -1.30 18.08 -2.36
C HIS A 13 -1.60 18.41 -0.88
N TRP A 14 -0.70 19.08 -0.16
CA TRP A 14 -0.90 19.43 1.25
C TRP A 14 -2.01 20.46 1.48
N VAL A 15 -2.19 21.42 0.56
CA VAL A 15 -3.23 22.47 0.66
C VAL A 15 -4.65 21.89 0.55
N LEU A 16 -4.82 20.72 -0.08
CA LEU A 16 -6.09 20.02 -0.17
C LEU A 16 -6.46 19.36 1.17
N ASP A 17 -7.76 19.25 1.46
CA ASP A 17 -8.23 18.47 2.61
C ASP A 17 -7.86 16.98 2.46
N PRO A 18 -7.83 16.18 3.54
CA PRO A 18 -7.36 14.78 3.48
C PRO A 18 -8.08 13.87 2.48
N VAL A 19 -9.35 14.14 2.15
CA VAL A 19 -10.15 13.37 1.18
C VAL A 19 -9.88 13.87 -0.24
N GLU A 20 -9.93 15.18 -0.47
CA GLU A 20 -9.53 15.78 -1.76
C GLU A 20 -8.10 15.41 -2.16
N ARG A 21 -7.18 15.43 -1.20
CA ARG A 21 -5.77 15.04 -1.35
C ARG A 21 -5.64 13.60 -1.86
N GLN A 22 -6.35 12.66 -1.24
CA GLN A 22 -6.37 11.26 -1.67
C GLN A 22 -6.98 11.12 -3.07
N ALA A 23 -8.12 11.78 -3.31
CA ALA A 23 -8.80 11.76 -4.60
C ALA A 23 -7.89 12.30 -5.72
N VAL A 24 -7.19 13.41 -5.49
CA VAL A 24 -6.27 14.01 -6.46
C VAL A 24 -5.03 13.14 -6.69
N MET A 25 -4.46 12.49 -5.68
CA MET A 25 -3.33 11.57 -5.88
C MET A 25 -3.72 10.33 -6.70
N VAL A 26 -4.93 9.78 -6.49
CA VAL A 26 -5.50 8.72 -7.35
C VAL A 26 -5.74 9.26 -8.77
N ASN A 27 -6.35 10.44 -8.89
CA ASN A 27 -6.67 11.08 -10.17
C ASN A 27 -5.40 11.35 -11.01
N THR A 28 -4.33 11.86 -10.40
CA THR A 28 -3.03 12.06 -11.07
C THR A 28 -2.43 10.75 -11.57
N ALA A 29 -2.55 9.66 -10.81
CA ALA A 29 -2.12 8.34 -11.26
C ALA A 29 -2.95 7.81 -12.45
N THR A 30 -4.22 8.23 -12.58
CA THR A 30 -5.08 7.88 -13.73
C THR A 30 -4.98 8.84 -14.92
N LYS A 31 -4.38 10.03 -14.76
CA LYS A 31 -4.45 11.15 -15.75
C LYS A 31 -3.35 11.19 -16.83
N CYS A 32 -2.64 10.08 -17.06
CA CYS A 32 -1.78 9.94 -18.24
C CYS A 32 -2.55 9.71 -19.56
N ILE A 33 -3.88 9.91 -19.57
CA ILE A 33 -4.76 9.82 -20.72
C ILE A 33 -5.70 11.04 -20.66
N HIS A 34 -5.78 11.80 -21.75
CA HIS A 34 -6.57 13.04 -21.82
C HIS A 34 -7.74 12.90 -22.80
N GLU A 35 -8.80 13.66 -22.52
CA GLU A 35 -9.92 13.92 -23.44
C GLU A 35 -10.67 12.70 -24.00
N ASP A 36 -11.25 11.91 -23.09
CA ASP A 36 -12.67 11.51 -23.22
C ASP A 36 -13.22 10.94 -21.91
N TYR A 37 -14.12 11.66 -21.22
CA TYR A 37 -14.93 11.05 -20.14
C TYR A 37 -15.89 9.98 -20.72
N ALA A 38 -16.19 10.06 -22.01
CA ALA A 38 -16.85 8.98 -22.75
C ALA A 38 -16.06 7.68 -22.69
N VAL A 39 -14.73 7.71 -22.78
CA VAL A 39 -13.87 6.52 -22.66
C VAL A 39 -13.89 5.93 -21.25
N ILE A 40 -14.16 6.71 -20.19
CA ILE A 40 -14.39 6.14 -18.84
C ILE A 40 -15.72 5.38 -18.78
N VAL A 41 -16.77 5.93 -19.39
CA VAL A 41 -18.08 5.25 -19.53
C VAL A 41 -17.95 4.01 -20.42
N GLU A 42 -17.15 4.09 -21.47
CA GLU A 42 -16.87 2.99 -22.40
C GLU A 42 -16.05 1.89 -21.72
N ILE A 43 -15.00 2.23 -20.97
CA ILE A 43 -14.21 1.29 -20.15
C ILE A 43 -15.12 0.54 -19.17
N ALA A 44 -16.08 1.22 -18.54
CA ALA A 44 -17.07 0.61 -17.64
C ALA A 44 -18.10 -0.29 -18.37
N CYS A 45 -18.31 -0.12 -19.68
CA CYS A 45 -19.23 -0.91 -20.50
C CYS A 45 -18.54 -1.99 -21.36
N THR A 46 -17.21 -1.96 -21.50
CA THR A 46 -16.43 -2.85 -22.38
C THR A 46 -15.54 -3.85 -21.64
N ASN A 47 -15.01 -3.48 -20.47
CA ASN A 47 -14.19 -4.38 -19.66
C ASN A 47 -15.07 -5.30 -18.83
N SER A 48 -14.63 -6.54 -18.57
CA SER A 48 -15.30 -7.34 -17.56
C SER A 48 -15.12 -6.68 -16.19
N SER A 49 -16.14 -6.77 -15.34
CA SER A 49 -16.10 -6.10 -14.03
C SER A 49 -15.05 -6.66 -13.07
N SER A 50 -14.31 -7.72 -13.46
CA SER A 50 -13.16 -8.26 -12.72
C SER A 50 -11.81 -7.65 -13.11
N GLU A 51 -11.71 -7.10 -14.32
CA GLU A 51 -10.51 -6.46 -14.93
C GLU A 51 -10.61 -4.95 -14.97
N LEU A 52 -11.81 -4.45 -14.70
CA LEU A 52 -11.92 -3.43 -13.70
C LEU A 52 -10.89 -3.68 -12.56
N LEU A 53 -10.87 -4.81 -11.83
CA LEU A 53 -9.78 -5.26 -10.90
C LEU A 53 -9.66 -4.75 -9.43
N ALA A 54 -10.69 -4.86 -8.57
CA ALA A 54 -11.99 -5.42 -8.88
C ALA A 54 -13.01 -4.43 -9.47
N LEU A 55 -12.81 -3.13 -9.77
CA LEU A 55 -11.62 -2.24 -9.91
C LEU A 55 -11.03 -1.71 -8.62
N LEU A 56 -11.77 -1.77 -7.55
CA LEU A 56 -11.45 -0.92 -6.41
C LEU A 56 -11.12 -1.76 -5.15
N LEU A 57 -10.62 -2.98 -5.38
CA LEU A 57 -11.13 -4.25 -4.86
C LEU A 57 -12.11 -4.17 -3.66
N ALA A 58 -13.41 -4.27 -3.98
CA ALA A 58 -14.12 -3.04 -4.32
C ALA A 58 -15.23 -2.66 -3.35
N LEU A 59 -15.40 -1.40 -2.93
CA LEU A 59 -14.61 -0.18 -3.21
C LEU A 59 -13.97 0.38 -1.92
N VAL A 60 -14.57 0.02 -0.78
CA VAL A 60 -14.24 0.45 0.58
C VAL A 60 -14.65 -0.65 1.59
N SER A 61 -14.79 -1.89 1.12
CA SER A 61 -15.95 -2.71 1.48
C SER A 61 -15.70 -3.82 2.51
N THR A 62 -16.64 -4.13 3.39
CA THR A 62 -17.70 -3.33 4.07
C THR A 62 -18.15 -4.19 5.25
N TYR A 63 -18.13 -3.66 6.48
CA TYR A 63 -18.19 -4.50 7.69
C TYR A 63 -17.21 -5.69 7.63
N ARG A 64 -15.90 -5.40 7.52
CA ARG A 64 -14.96 -6.30 8.20
C ARG A 64 -15.35 -6.28 9.68
N TYR A 65 -15.65 -7.45 10.24
CA TYR A 65 -15.72 -7.60 11.68
C TYR A 65 -14.34 -7.21 12.22
N ASP A 66 -14.25 -6.08 12.92
CA ASP A 66 -12.99 -5.54 13.46
C ASP A 66 -12.68 -6.09 14.87
N GLY A 67 -13.46 -7.06 15.35
CA GLY A 67 -13.18 -7.75 16.60
C GLY A 67 -12.02 -8.75 16.47
N ASP A 68 -11.42 -9.06 17.63
CA ASP A 68 -10.22 -9.89 17.76
C ASP A 68 -10.52 -11.41 17.82
N GLU A 69 -11.77 -11.82 17.67
CA GLU A 69 -12.15 -13.24 17.63
C GLU A 69 -11.49 -13.97 16.44
N VAL A 70 -10.84 -15.09 16.74
CA VAL A 70 -10.15 -15.94 15.75
C VAL A 70 -10.68 -17.36 15.84
N ASN A 71 -11.16 -17.89 14.72
CA ASN A 71 -11.44 -19.31 14.55
C ASN A 71 -10.20 -19.99 13.96
N ASP A 72 -9.47 -20.70 14.82
CA ASP A 72 -8.19 -21.35 14.47
C ASP A 72 -8.37 -22.49 13.44
N ALA A 73 -9.45 -23.28 13.57
CA ALA A 73 -9.76 -24.35 12.63
C ALA A 73 -10.04 -23.79 11.22
N LEU A 74 -10.78 -22.68 11.15
CA LEU A 74 -11.00 -21.94 9.90
C LEU A 74 -9.68 -21.38 9.37
N ALA A 75 -8.86 -20.73 10.20
CA ALA A 75 -7.57 -20.17 9.81
C ALA A 75 -6.65 -21.22 9.17
N LYS A 76 -6.60 -22.41 9.75
CA LYS A 76 -5.84 -23.55 9.24
C LYS A 76 -6.42 -24.12 7.93
N SER A 77 -7.75 -24.19 7.80
CA SER A 77 -8.36 -24.62 6.54
C SER A 77 -8.14 -23.62 5.40
N GLU A 78 -8.25 -22.31 5.67
CA GLU A 78 -8.01 -21.26 4.68
C GLU A 78 -6.53 -21.14 4.32
N ALA A 79 -5.61 -21.42 5.25
CA ALA A 79 -4.18 -21.49 4.94
C ALA A 79 -3.86 -22.55 3.87
N LYS A 80 -4.56 -23.70 3.89
CA LYS A 80 -4.41 -24.76 2.88
C LYS A 80 -5.00 -24.38 1.53
N ILE A 81 -6.18 -23.76 1.51
CA ILE A 81 -6.76 -23.19 0.27
C ILE A 81 -5.77 -22.21 -0.35
N LEU A 82 -5.20 -21.30 0.46
CA LEU A 82 -4.17 -20.37 -0.01
C LEU A 82 -2.87 -21.07 -0.45
N HIS A 83 -2.51 -22.24 0.11
CA HIS A 83 -1.42 -23.05 -0.40
C HIS A 83 -1.70 -23.59 -1.79
N GLU A 84 -2.88 -24.14 -2.03
CA GLU A 84 -3.32 -24.67 -3.33
C GLU A 84 -3.36 -23.55 -4.38
N THR A 85 -4.06 -22.43 -4.11
CA THR A 85 -4.13 -21.26 -5.01
C THR A 85 -2.74 -20.73 -5.40
N VAL A 86 -1.77 -20.69 -4.47
CA VAL A 86 -0.43 -20.15 -4.72
C VAL A 86 0.57 -21.22 -5.19
N THR A 87 0.14 -22.48 -5.37
CA THR A 87 1.01 -23.57 -5.86
C THR A 87 0.58 -24.06 -7.23
N ASN A 88 -0.73 -24.08 -7.52
CA ASN A 88 -1.26 -24.48 -8.83
C ASN A 88 -0.90 -23.50 -9.94
N GLY A 89 -0.55 -22.25 -9.58
CA GLY A 89 -0.14 -21.22 -10.54
C GLY A 89 -1.30 -20.65 -11.36
N ASP A 90 -2.55 -20.96 -11.00
CA ASP A 90 -3.74 -20.41 -11.63
C ASP A 90 -3.74 -18.88 -11.55
N THR A 91 -4.05 -18.25 -12.68
CA THR A 91 -4.32 -16.81 -12.77
C THR A 91 -5.65 -16.43 -12.11
N ASP A 92 -6.51 -17.42 -11.81
CA ASP A 92 -7.69 -17.22 -10.97
C ASP A 92 -7.32 -17.19 -9.48
N HIS A 93 -7.09 -15.97 -8.99
CA HIS A 93 -6.87 -15.71 -7.57
C HIS A 93 -8.19 -15.52 -6.78
N GLY A 94 -9.32 -15.99 -7.28
CA GLY A 94 -10.67 -15.80 -6.72
C GLY A 94 -10.79 -16.19 -5.25
N GLU A 95 -10.26 -17.34 -4.82
CA GLU A 95 -10.31 -17.75 -3.42
C GLU A 95 -9.43 -16.87 -2.50
N LEU A 96 -8.27 -16.43 -2.99
CA LEU A 96 -7.41 -15.48 -2.28
C LEU A 96 -8.08 -14.11 -2.16
N ILE A 97 -8.74 -13.63 -3.23
CA ILE A 97 -9.60 -12.43 -3.21
C ILE A 97 -10.72 -12.60 -2.17
N ARG A 98 -11.44 -13.72 -2.19
CA ARG A 98 -12.57 -14.01 -1.29
C ARG A 98 -12.13 -13.98 0.18
N ILE A 99 -11.05 -14.67 0.53
CA ILE A 99 -10.52 -14.71 1.89
C ILE A 99 -10.08 -13.31 2.33
N VAL A 100 -9.29 -12.61 1.51
CA VAL A 100 -8.76 -11.27 1.85
C VAL A 100 -9.87 -10.20 1.92
N GLY A 101 -10.92 -10.33 1.11
CA GLY A 101 -12.07 -9.42 1.10
C GLY A 101 -13.02 -9.59 2.30
N THR A 102 -13.18 -10.81 2.83
CA THR A 102 -14.30 -11.15 3.74
C THR A 102 -13.91 -11.44 5.20
N ARG A 103 -12.62 -11.40 5.56
CA ARG A 103 -12.14 -11.79 6.90
C ARG A 103 -11.65 -10.59 7.72
N SER A 104 -11.73 -10.71 9.05
CA SER A 104 -11.17 -9.73 10.01
C SER A 104 -9.64 -9.67 9.90
N ARG A 105 -9.03 -8.58 10.38
CA ARG A 105 -7.56 -8.48 10.41
C ARG A 105 -6.93 -9.52 11.33
N ALA A 106 -7.56 -9.80 12.48
CA ALA A 106 -7.12 -10.83 13.41
C ALA A 106 -7.15 -12.22 12.76
N GLN A 107 -8.27 -12.59 12.12
CA GLN A 107 -8.43 -13.86 11.41
C GLN A 107 -7.44 -14.00 10.26
N LEU A 108 -7.25 -12.96 9.43
CA LEU A 108 -6.28 -12.98 8.32
C LEU A 108 -4.85 -13.18 8.83
N ASN A 109 -4.47 -12.53 9.93
CA ASN A 109 -3.15 -12.71 10.52
C ASN A 109 -2.94 -14.14 11.07
N ALA A 110 -3.99 -14.77 11.64
CA ALA A 110 -3.94 -16.18 12.01
C ALA A 110 -3.80 -17.10 10.79
N THR A 111 -4.59 -16.89 9.73
CA THR A 111 -4.49 -17.63 8.45
C THR A 111 -3.10 -17.49 7.83
N PHE A 112 -2.52 -16.28 7.82
CA PHE A 112 -1.15 -16.04 7.33
C PHE A 112 -0.07 -16.62 8.25
N SER A 113 -0.36 -16.83 9.54
CA SER A 113 0.52 -17.58 10.45
C SER A 113 0.54 -19.04 10.05
N TRP A 114 -0.62 -19.72 10.03
CA TRP A 114 -0.73 -21.12 9.63
C TRP A 114 -0.10 -21.39 8.25
N PHE A 115 -0.34 -20.52 7.26
CA PHE A 115 0.32 -20.61 5.95
C PHE A 115 1.85 -20.62 6.07
N ARG A 116 2.41 -19.70 6.86
CA ARG A 116 3.86 -19.60 7.04
C ARG A 116 4.41 -20.81 7.79
N ASP A 117 3.67 -21.32 8.76
CA ASP A 117 4.10 -22.38 9.65
C ASP A 117 4.01 -23.76 8.95
N GLU A 118 3.06 -23.97 8.03
CA GLU A 118 2.97 -25.18 7.18
C GLU A 118 3.97 -25.15 5.98
N ARG A 119 4.19 -24.00 5.31
CA ARG A 119 5.05 -23.90 4.10
C ARG A 119 6.48 -23.37 4.34
N GLY A 120 6.79 -22.89 5.55
CA GLY A 120 8.08 -22.25 5.87
C GLY A 120 8.33 -20.89 5.19
N THR A 121 7.34 -20.33 4.46
CA THR A 121 7.46 -19.04 3.78
C THR A 121 6.17 -18.24 3.85
N SER A 122 6.27 -16.92 3.87
CA SER A 122 5.09 -16.04 3.88
C SER A 122 4.38 -15.99 2.53
N ILE A 123 3.05 -15.89 2.51
CA ILE A 123 2.26 -15.74 1.28
C ILE A 123 2.76 -14.64 0.33
N THR A 124 3.23 -13.51 0.86
CA THR A 124 3.74 -12.38 0.04
C THR A 124 5.09 -12.63 -0.63
N LYS A 125 5.81 -13.70 -0.23
CA LYS A 125 6.99 -14.25 -0.94
C LYS A 125 6.57 -15.34 -1.92
N ALA A 126 5.61 -16.19 -1.55
CA ALA A 126 5.11 -17.23 -2.44
C ALA A 126 4.52 -16.65 -3.74
N LEU A 127 3.77 -15.54 -3.64
CA LEU A 127 3.26 -14.74 -4.77
C LEU A 127 4.33 -13.92 -5.52
N GLN A 128 5.63 -14.06 -5.21
CA GLN A 128 6.71 -13.33 -5.89
C GLN A 128 7.29 -14.10 -7.09
N HIS A 129 6.92 -15.36 -7.27
CA HIS A 129 7.42 -16.21 -8.34
C HIS A 129 6.49 -16.17 -9.55
N GLY A 130 7.04 -15.94 -10.74
CA GLY A 130 6.30 -15.82 -12.00
C GLY A 130 6.53 -14.48 -12.70
N ALA A 131 6.09 -14.39 -13.95
CA ALA A 131 5.98 -13.11 -14.66
C ALA A 131 4.71 -12.38 -14.18
N ASP A 132 4.78 -11.06 -14.03
CA ASP A 132 3.66 -10.22 -13.56
C ASP A 132 3.37 -9.12 -14.60
N PRO A 133 3.00 -9.48 -15.85
CA PRO A 133 2.85 -8.52 -16.95
C PRO A 133 1.72 -7.51 -16.73
N THR A 134 0.74 -7.85 -15.90
CA THR A 134 -0.40 -6.99 -15.53
C THR A 134 -0.15 -6.17 -14.25
N GLY A 135 0.92 -6.45 -13.51
CA GLY A 135 1.16 -5.88 -12.18
C GLY A 135 0.19 -6.37 -11.08
N TYR A 136 -0.71 -7.30 -11.40
CA TYR A 136 -1.70 -7.84 -10.48
C TYR A 136 -1.06 -8.47 -9.24
N SER A 137 -0.03 -9.30 -9.44
CA SER A 137 0.64 -9.99 -8.35
C SER A 137 1.38 -9.00 -7.45
N HIS A 138 1.86 -7.87 -7.98
CA HIS A 138 2.38 -6.76 -7.20
C HIS A 138 1.29 -6.11 -6.34
N ALA A 139 0.16 -5.72 -6.93
CA ALA A 139 -0.95 -5.08 -6.22
C ALA A 139 -1.46 -5.95 -5.06
N LEU A 140 -1.72 -7.23 -5.32
CA LEU A 140 -2.20 -8.19 -4.31
C LEU A 140 -1.18 -8.41 -3.18
N ARG A 141 0.11 -8.56 -3.50
CA ARG A 141 1.19 -8.63 -2.49
C ARG A 141 1.30 -7.35 -1.66
N THR A 142 0.96 -6.19 -2.21
CA THR A 142 0.95 -4.91 -1.48
C THR A 142 -0.23 -4.83 -0.54
N ALA A 143 -1.45 -5.18 -0.99
CA ALA A 143 -2.63 -5.28 -0.13
C ALA A 143 -2.40 -6.23 1.07
N LEU A 144 -1.88 -7.43 0.81
CA LEU A 144 -1.54 -8.42 1.85
C LEU A 144 -0.55 -7.88 2.90
N ARG A 145 0.44 -7.08 2.50
CA ARG A 145 1.39 -6.44 3.44
C ARG A 145 0.72 -5.38 4.29
N CYS A 146 -0.13 -4.54 3.70
CA CYS A 146 -0.86 -3.49 4.41
C CYS A 146 -1.84 -4.07 5.44
N ILE A 147 -2.51 -5.18 5.11
CA ILE A 147 -3.38 -5.92 6.03
C ILE A 147 -2.58 -6.53 7.19
N SER A 148 -1.44 -7.15 6.88
CA SER A 148 -0.59 -7.79 7.89
C SER A 148 -0.04 -6.78 8.90
N ASP A 149 0.61 -5.73 8.41
CA ASP A 149 1.25 -4.67 9.19
C ASP A 149 1.53 -3.45 8.28
N ALA A 150 0.60 -2.50 8.28
CA ALA A 150 0.69 -1.29 7.47
C ALA A 150 1.93 -0.44 7.80
N ASN A 151 2.26 -0.26 9.08
CA ASN A 151 3.43 0.50 9.50
C ASN A 151 4.71 -0.12 8.95
N LYS A 152 4.88 -1.45 9.06
CA LYS A 152 6.02 -2.18 8.49
C LYS A 152 6.05 -2.14 6.96
N TYR A 153 4.90 -2.08 6.29
CA TYR A 153 4.84 -1.81 4.85
C TYR A 153 5.36 -0.41 4.52
N PHE A 154 4.87 0.64 5.17
CA PHE A 154 5.32 2.02 4.93
C PHE A 154 6.80 2.22 5.26
N VAL A 155 7.30 1.60 6.34
CA VAL A 155 8.74 1.55 6.65
C VAL A 155 9.55 0.90 5.52
N LYS A 156 9.02 -0.14 4.87
CA LYS A 156 9.68 -0.74 3.69
C LYS A 156 9.66 0.22 2.49
N VAL A 157 8.56 0.93 2.24
CA VAL A 157 8.46 1.93 1.16
C VAL A 157 9.46 3.06 1.40
N LEU A 158 9.44 3.68 2.58
CA LEU A 158 10.36 4.75 2.98
C LEU A 158 11.83 4.32 2.88
N ARG A 159 12.19 3.15 3.42
CA ARG A 159 13.56 2.62 3.28
C ARG A 159 13.94 2.34 1.83
N ASN A 160 13.04 1.84 1.00
CA ASN A 160 13.32 1.60 -0.42
C ASN A 160 13.48 2.92 -1.21
N ALA A 161 12.78 3.98 -0.80
CA ALA A 161 12.90 5.31 -1.39
C ALA A 161 14.24 6.00 -1.06
N MET A 162 14.83 5.72 0.12
CA MET A 162 16.07 6.33 0.62
C MET A 162 17.31 5.41 0.58
N HIS A 163 17.35 4.38 -0.27
CA HIS A 163 18.44 3.37 -0.30
C HIS A 163 19.05 3.18 -1.71
N LYS A 164 18.70 4.03 -2.68
CA LYS A 164 19.29 4.00 -4.02
C LYS A 164 20.17 5.22 -4.24
N SER A 165 20.89 5.26 -5.36
CA SER A 165 21.55 6.49 -5.81
C SER A 165 20.47 7.47 -6.25
N GLY A 166 20.18 8.46 -5.41
CA GLY A 166 19.00 9.33 -5.53
C GLY A 166 17.78 8.77 -4.80
N THR A 167 16.90 9.67 -4.40
CA THR A 167 15.67 9.37 -3.66
C THR A 167 14.56 8.92 -4.62
N ASN A 168 13.49 8.31 -4.10
CA ASN A 168 12.22 8.21 -4.82
C ASN A 168 11.22 9.16 -4.17
N GLU A 169 11.23 10.41 -4.64
CA GLU A 169 10.48 11.54 -4.07
C GLU A 169 8.97 11.31 -4.12
N ASP A 170 8.43 10.65 -5.16
CA ASP A 170 7.02 10.25 -5.23
C ASP A 170 6.63 9.33 -4.05
N SER A 171 7.38 8.25 -3.84
CA SER A 171 7.07 7.30 -2.77
C SER A 171 7.32 7.87 -1.38
N LEU A 172 8.34 8.71 -1.23
CA LEU A 172 8.62 9.42 0.01
C LEU A 172 7.51 10.42 0.34
N THR A 173 7.21 11.34 -0.59
CA THR A 173 6.15 12.34 -0.46
C THR A 173 4.81 11.68 -0.16
N ARG A 174 4.41 10.66 -0.94
CA ARG A 174 3.13 9.96 -0.75
C ARG A 174 2.99 9.38 0.65
N VAL A 175 4.02 8.74 1.20
CA VAL A 175 3.93 8.17 2.55
C VAL A 175 3.90 9.25 3.64
N ILE A 176 4.69 10.32 3.52
CA ILE A 176 4.67 11.38 4.54
C ILE A 176 3.36 12.18 4.49
N VAL A 177 2.96 12.65 3.30
CA VAL A 177 1.80 13.54 3.09
C VAL A 177 0.44 12.88 3.37
N LEU A 178 0.28 11.58 3.06
CA LEU A 178 -0.98 10.86 3.32
C LEU A 178 -1.16 10.48 4.80
N HIS A 179 -0.08 10.37 5.56
CA HIS A 179 -0.11 9.85 6.94
C HIS A 179 0.10 10.92 8.02
N ALA A 180 0.61 12.11 7.65
CA ALA A 180 0.94 13.21 8.56
C ALA A 180 -0.14 13.54 9.60
N GLU A 181 -1.40 13.59 9.17
CA GLU A 181 -2.54 13.96 10.04
C GLU A 181 -3.21 12.77 10.73
N LYS A 182 -2.80 11.52 10.45
CA LYS A 182 -3.54 10.31 10.80
C LYS A 182 -2.80 9.37 11.75
N ASP A 183 -1.68 8.82 11.30
CA ASP A 183 -1.01 7.67 11.94
C ASP A 183 0.51 7.69 11.77
N LEU A 184 1.09 8.79 11.27
CA LEU A 184 2.53 8.97 11.05
C LEU A 184 3.40 8.62 12.27
N LYS A 185 2.92 8.82 13.50
CA LYS A 185 3.62 8.40 14.73
C LYS A 185 3.92 6.89 14.73
N GLY A 186 2.93 6.05 14.38
CA GLY A 186 3.13 4.59 14.33
C GLY A 186 4.13 4.17 13.25
N ILE A 187 4.20 4.92 12.14
CA ILE A 187 5.20 4.73 11.09
C ILE A 187 6.59 5.15 11.59
N LYS A 188 6.72 6.29 12.29
CA LYS A 188 7.97 6.77 12.89
C LYS A 188 8.54 5.77 13.90
N ASP A 189 7.71 5.28 14.82
CA ASP A 189 8.10 4.29 15.85
C ASP A 189 8.55 2.96 15.20
N ALA A 190 7.80 2.47 14.20
CA ALA A 190 8.16 1.28 13.44
C ALA A 190 9.45 1.47 12.60
N PHE A 191 9.67 2.68 12.06
CA PHE A 191 10.87 3.03 11.30
C PHE A 191 12.10 3.00 12.19
N GLN A 192 12.06 3.71 13.33
CA GLN A 192 13.14 3.71 14.32
C GLN A 192 13.47 2.29 14.79
N LYS A 193 12.46 1.47 15.11
CA LYS A 193 12.66 0.06 15.52
C LYS A 193 13.29 -0.81 14.43
N ARG A 194 13.03 -0.52 13.15
CA ARG A 194 13.52 -1.32 12.01
C ARG A 194 14.85 -0.83 11.44
N ALA A 195 15.13 0.45 11.53
CA ALA A 195 16.28 1.11 10.91
C ALA A 195 17.35 1.56 11.92
N SER A 196 17.06 1.55 13.22
CA SER A 196 17.91 2.10 14.30
C SER A 196 18.28 3.58 14.13
N VAL A 197 17.50 4.31 13.32
CA VAL A 197 17.67 5.74 13.03
C VAL A 197 16.29 6.38 12.89
N ALA A 198 16.16 7.62 13.37
CA ALA A 198 14.90 8.36 13.32
C ALA A 198 14.51 8.63 11.86
N LEU A 199 13.21 8.65 11.57
CA LEU A 199 12.72 8.88 10.21
C LEU A 199 13.13 10.28 9.71
N GLU A 200 13.08 11.26 10.61
CA GLU A 200 13.54 12.64 10.46
C GLU A 200 15.03 12.72 10.13
N LYS A 201 15.86 11.90 10.80
CA LYS A 201 17.31 11.86 10.54
C LYS A 201 17.63 11.16 9.22
N ALA A 202 16.84 10.15 8.83
CA ALA A 202 16.99 9.52 7.52
C ALA A 202 16.62 10.50 6.39
N ILE A 203 15.43 11.10 6.45
CA ILE A 203 14.95 12.09 5.46
C ILE A 203 15.87 13.31 5.42
N GLY A 204 16.32 13.80 6.58
CA GLY A 204 17.22 14.95 6.67
C GLY A 204 18.62 14.70 6.11
N ASN A 205 19.02 13.44 5.89
CA ASN A 205 20.27 13.07 5.21
C ASN A 205 20.07 12.80 3.71
N ASP A 206 18.89 12.30 3.32
CA ASP A 206 18.60 11.88 1.94
C ASP A 206 18.05 13.02 1.07
N THR A 207 17.42 14.02 1.69
CA THR A 207 16.78 15.17 1.01
C THR A 207 17.51 16.49 1.28
N SER A 208 17.28 17.51 0.45
CA SER A 208 17.87 18.84 0.60
C SER A 208 16.91 19.96 0.22
N GLY A 209 17.34 21.21 0.44
CA GLY A 209 16.57 22.42 0.12
C GLY A 209 15.20 22.49 0.80
N ASP A 210 14.28 23.21 0.17
CA ASP A 210 12.93 23.45 0.70
C ASP A 210 12.08 22.17 0.76
N TYR A 211 12.33 21.20 -0.13
CA TYR A 211 11.66 19.89 -0.07
C TYR A 211 11.96 19.16 1.24
N LYS A 212 13.22 19.20 1.71
CA LYS A 212 13.58 18.71 3.05
C LYS A 212 12.84 19.49 4.14
N SER A 213 12.85 20.82 4.07
CA SER A 213 12.19 21.69 5.07
C SER A 213 10.69 21.37 5.18
N PHE A 214 10.02 21.19 4.04
CA PHE A 214 8.62 20.79 3.96
C PHE A 214 8.35 19.42 4.59
N LEU A 215 9.11 18.39 4.22
CA LEU A 215 8.95 17.05 4.83
C LEU A 215 9.21 17.06 6.35
N MET A 216 10.21 17.82 6.80
CA MET A 216 10.54 17.97 8.22
C MET A 216 9.42 18.66 9.00
N ALA A 217 8.74 19.66 8.41
CA ALA A 217 7.56 20.27 9.00
C ALA A 217 6.41 19.25 9.16
N LEU A 218 6.12 18.45 8.13
CA LEU A 218 5.10 17.39 8.19
C LEU A 218 5.42 16.28 9.20
N LEU A 219 6.70 16.02 9.48
CA LEU A 219 7.14 15.07 10.51
C LEU A 219 6.96 15.60 11.95
N GLY A 220 6.53 16.85 12.13
CA GLY A 220 6.48 17.54 13.42
C GLY A 220 7.89 17.89 13.92
N SER A 221 8.79 18.27 13.03
CA SER A 221 10.21 18.53 13.32
C SER A 221 10.76 19.71 12.50
N GLY A 222 9.89 20.62 12.08
CA GLY A 222 10.25 21.91 11.52
C GLY A 222 10.22 23.00 12.59
N ILE A 223 11.42 23.49 12.93
CA ILE A 223 11.74 24.57 13.88
C ILE A 223 11.33 24.28 15.34
#